data_AF-A0A8J7EUN2-F1
#
_entry.id   AF-A0A8J7EUN2-F1
#
_cell.length_a   1.000
_cell.length_b   1.000
_cell.length_c   1.000
_cell.angle_alpha   90.00
_cell.angle_beta   90.00
_cell.angle_gamma   90.00
#
_symmetry.space_group_name_H-M   'P 1'
#
loop_
_entity.id
_entity.type
_entity.pdbx_description
1 polymer ?
#
loop_
_entity_poly.entity_id
_entity_poly.type
_entity_poly.pdbx_seq_one_letter_code
_entity_poly.pdbx_strand_id
1 'polypeptide(L)'
;MKLVLSALKKALYKGIYVGALVALLNIGGWLAIATPASYAASTTVQDQESVESREQAYEEAKSIVNDPKGIEREYEKNKDAYLKEHPEEGGVIEEAKQAVERITGND
;
A
#
# COMPACT_ATOMS: atom_id res chain seq x y z
N MET A 1 60.63 -15.65 -8.55
CA MET A 1 59.89 -14.64 -7.76
C MET A 1 58.64 -14.06 -8.45
N LYS A 2 58.59 -13.92 -9.79
CA LYS A 2 57.42 -13.32 -10.50
C LYS A 2 56.11 -14.12 -10.34
N LEU A 3 56.18 -15.45 -10.30
CA LEU A 3 55.01 -16.34 -10.17
C LEU A 3 54.31 -16.26 -8.81
N VAL A 4 55.08 -16.05 -7.73
CA VAL A 4 54.55 -15.96 -6.36
C VAL A 4 53.84 -14.62 -6.16
N LEU A 5 54.40 -13.53 -6.71
CA LEU A 5 53.76 -12.20 -6.70
C LEU A 5 52.48 -12.14 -7.52
N SER A 6 52.39 -12.84 -8.67
CA SER A 6 51.17 -12.83 -9.48
C SER A 6 50.04 -13.61 -8.83
N ALA A 7 50.34 -14.73 -8.16
CA ALA A 7 49.36 -15.49 -7.39
C ALA A 7 48.86 -14.71 -6.17
N LEU A 8 49.78 -14.02 -5.47
CA LEU A 8 49.45 -13.20 -4.30
C LEU A 8 48.58 -12.00 -4.69
N LYS A 9 48.89 -11.29 -5.79
CA LYS A 9 48.04 -10.20 -6.30
C LYS A 9 46.64 -10.68 -6.66
N LYS A 10 46.51 -11.84 -7.33
CA LYS A 10 45.21 -12.38 -7.73
C LYS A 10 44.35 -12.79 -6.52
N ALA A 11 44.97 -13.35 -5.48
CA ALA A 11 44.32 -13.64 -4.21
C ALA A 11 43.90 -12.35 -3.46
N LEU A 12 44.76 -11.32 -3.47
CA LEU A 12 44.46 -10.02 -2.87
C LEU A 12 43.29 -9.32 -3.55
N TYR A 13 43.30 -9.24 -4.89
CA TYR A 13 42.21 -8.62 -5.66
C TYR A 13 40.88 -9.34 -5.40
N LYS A 14 40.86 -10.68 -5.43
CA LYS A 14 39.65 -11.44 -5.14
C LYS A 14 39.17 -11.25 -3.70
N GLY A 15 40.10 -11.20 -2.73
CA GLY A 15 39.79 -10.91 -1.33
C GLY A 15 39.25 -9.51 -1.10
N ILE A 16 39.77 -8.50 -1.81
CA ILE A 16 39.30 -7.12 -1.75
C ILE A 16 37.89 -7.00 -2.31
N TYR A 17 37.57 -7.65 -3.44
CA TYR A 17 36.21 -7.62 -3.99
C TYR A 17 35.19 -8.28 -3.06
N VAL A 18 35.54 -9.44 -2.49
CA VAL A 18 34.66 -10.14 -1.54
C VAL A 18 34.52 -9.32 -0.24
N GLY A 19 35.62 -8.78 0.28
CA GLY A 19 35.60 -7.92 1.47
C GLY A 19 34.80 -6.64 1.26
N ALA A 20 34.93 -5.98 0.10
CA ALA A 20 34.16 -4.79 -0.25
C ALA A 20 32.65 -5.10 -0.38
N LEU A 21 32.29 -6.25 -0.96
CA LEU A 21 30.89 -6.66 -1.09
C LEU A 21 30.27 -6.96 0.28
N VAL A 22 30.99 -7.66 1.15
CA VAL A 22 30.55 -7.91 2.54
C VAL A 22 30.43 -6.60 3.32
N ALA A 23 31.38 -5.67 3.17
CA ALA A 23 31.30 -4.36 3.81
C ALA A 23 30.08 -3.55 3.34
N LEU A 24 29.79 -3.54 2.04
CA LEU A 24 28.60 -2.86 1.49
C LEU A 24 27.28 -3.45 2.00
N LEU A 25 27.18 -4.78 2.13
CA LEU A 25 26.00 -5.45 2.68
C LEU A 25 25.79 -5.09 4.17
N ASN A 26 26.88 -5.00 4.94
CA ASN A 26 26.80 -4.61 6.35
C ASN A 26 26.42 -3.12 6.53
N ILE A 27 26.95 -2.23 5.67
CA ILE A 27 26.57 -0.81 5.67
C ILE A 27 25.10 -0.63 5.25
N GLY A 28 24.63 -1.39 4.27
CA GLY A 28 23.22 -1.37 3.84
C GLY A 28 22.25 -1.80 4.94
N GLY A 29 22.62 -2.82 5.73
CA GLY A 29 21.83 -3.25 6.89
C GLY A 29 21.74 -2.20 7.99
N TRP A 30 22.81 -1.42 8.21
CA TRP A 30 22.79 -0.34 9.19
C TRP A 30 22.00 0.89 8.69
N LEU A 31 22.09 1.20 7.38
CA LEU A 31 21.29 2.27 6.77
C LEU A 31 19.79 1.96 6.83
N ALA A 32 19.38 0.71 6.64
CA ALA A 32 17.97 0.30 6.66
C ALA A 32 17.28 0.48 8.02
N ILE A 33 18.03 0.42 9.14
CA ILE A 33 17.49 0.65 10.49
C ILE A 33 17.47 2.15 10.82
N ALA A 34 18.40 2.93 10.24
CA ALA A 34 18.56 4.36 10.54
C ALA A 34 17.72 5.29 9.66
N THR A 35 17.17 4.81 8.54
CA THR A 35 16.22 5.58 7.74
C THR A 35 14.81 5.32 8.24
N PRO A 36 14.11 6.32 8.83
CA PRO A 36 12.66 6.22 8.95
C PRO A 36 12.07 6.07 7.54
N ALA A 37 10.98 5.32 7.40
CA ALA A 37 10.19 5.16 6.18
C ALA A 37 9.60 6.47 5.62
N SER A 38 10.11 7.63 6.03
CA SER A 38 9.59 8.96 5.75
C SER A 38 9.91 9.47 4.34
N TYR A 39 10.86 8.86 3.62
CA TYR A 39 11.29 9.36 2.30
C TYR A 39 10.61 8.68 1.10
N ALA A 40 9.74 7.68 1.32
CA ALA A 40 9.11 6.93 0.23
C ALA A 40 7.59 6.80 0.30
N ALA A 41 6.91 7.31 1.33
CA ALA A 41 5.46 7.38 1.33
C ALA A 41 4.96 8.51 2.21
N SER A 42 4.30 9.49 1.59
CA SER A 42 3.25 10.29 2.24
C SER A 42 1.98 9.44 2.40
N THR A 43 2.13 8.19 2.82
CA THR A 43 1.05 7.43 3.43
C THR A 43 1.47 7.34 4.87
N THR A 44 0.92 8.25 5.67
CA THR A 44 0.69 7.97 7.09
C THR A 44 0.17 6.55 7.17
N VAL A 45 1.02 5.61 7.58
CA VAL A 45 0.55 4.38 8.18
C VAL A 45 -0.29 4.89 9.34
N GLN A 46 -1.60 4.84 9.17
CA GLN A 46 -2.55 5.27 10.18
C GLN A 46 -2.09 4.66 11.51
N ASP A 47 -2.16 5.52 12.52
CA ASP A 47 -1.84 5.26 13.91
C ASP A 47 -2.08 3.81 14.31
N GLN A 48 -1.27 3.33 15.26
CA GLN A 48 -1.56 2.13 16.02
C GLN A 48 -3.03 2.18 16.48
N GLU A 49 -3.94 1.59 15.69
CA GLU A 49 -5.31 1.39 16.09
C GLU A 49 -5.26 0.60 17.39
N SER A 50 -5.95 1.10 18.41
CA SER A 50 -6.03 0.36 19.65
C SER A 50 -6.66 -0.99 19.35
N VAL A 51 -6.23 -2.02 20.07
CA VAL A 51 -6.79 -3.37 19.97
C VAL A 51 -8.33 -3.28 20.02
N GLU A 52 -8.85 -2.48 20.95
CA GLU A 52 -10.27 -2.17 21.09
C GLU A 52 -10.94 -1.57 19.83
N SER A 53 -10.29 -0.66 19.07
CA SER A 53 -10.88 -0.12 17.84
C SER A 53 -10.94 -1.18 16.73
N ARG A 54 -9.92 -2.04 16.67
CA ARG A 54 -9.86 -3.13 15.70
C ARG A 54 -10.93 -4.19 15.96
N GLU A 55 -11.14 -4.59 17.22
CA GLU A 55 -12.20 -5.55 17.55
C GLU A 55 -13.59 -4.97 17.30
N GLN A 56 -13.80 -3.68 17.57
CA GLN A 56 -15.06 -3.01 17.25
C GLN A 56 -15.34 -3.00 15.75
N ALA A 57 -14.35 -2.62 14.93
CA ALA A 57 -14.48 -2.65 13.47
C ALA A 57 -14.77 -4.07 12.93
N TYR A 58 -14.16 -5.09 13.55
CA TYR A 58 -14.40 -6.47 13.18
C TYR A 58 -15.83 -6.94 13.50
N GLU A 59 -16.33 -6.66 14.71
CA GLU A 59 -17.69 -7.03 15.09
C GLU A 59 -18.74 -6.24 14.29
N GLU A 60 -18.48 -4.97 13.97
CA GLU A 60 -19.32 -4.18 13.07
C GLU A 60 -19.37 -4.81 11.67
N ALA A 61 -18.23 -5.14 11.07
CA ALA A 61 -18.18 -5.80 9.76
C ALA A 61 -18.94 -7.14 9.76
N LYS A 62 -18.80 -7.93 10.84
CA LYS A 62 -19.52 -9.18 11.01
C LYS A 62 -21.04 -8.95 11.13
N SER A 63 -21.47 -7.90 11.81
CA SER A 63 -22.90 -7.56 11.92
C SER A 63 -23.51 -7.20 10.56
N ILE A 64 -22.78 -6.47 9.72
CA ILE A 64 -23.20 -6.07 8.38
C ILE A 64 -23.34 -7.29 7.47
N VAL A 65 -22.40 -8.24 7.53
CA VAL A 65 -22.44 -9.47 6.72
C VAL A 65 -23.60 -10.40 7.13
N ASN A 66 -23.92 -10.45 8.43
CA ASN A 66 -24.97 -11.33 8.94
C ASN A 66 -26.39 -10.76 8.73
N ASP A 67 -26.51 -9.48 8.41
CA ASP A 67 -27.79 -8.87 8.03
C ASP A 67 -28.07 -9.15 6.54
N PRO A 68 -29.23 -9.75 6.18
CA PRO A 68 -29.60 -10.03 4.80
C PRO A 68 -29.57 -8.82 3.86
N LYS A 69 -29.65 -7.60 4.40
CA LYS A 69 -29.55 -6.34 3.64
C LYS A 69 -28.44 -5.43 4.18
N GLY A 70 -27.52 -5.94 4.98
CA GLY A 70 -26.46 -5.12 5.60
C GLY A 70 -25.49 -4.60 4.56
N ILE A 71 -24.99 -5.47 3.69
CA ILE A 71 -24.04 -5.09 2.62
C ILE A 71 -24.63 -4.03 1.69
N GLU A 72 -25.89 -4.21 1.27
CA GLU A 72 -26.58 -3.24 0.40
C GLU A 72 -26.73 -1.87 1.08
N ARG A 73 -27.10 -1.86 2.36
CA ARG A 73 -27.22 -0.61 3.12
C ARG A 73 -25.88 0.09 3.32
N GLU A 74 -24.82 -0.66 3.62
CA GLU A 74 -23.49 -0.08 3.79
C GLU A 74 -22.94 0.44 2.46
N TYR A 75 -23.24 -0.23 1.36
CA TYR A 75 -22.93 0.25 0.02
C TYR A 75 -23.60 1.59 -0.28
N GLU A 76 -24.92 1.71 -0.10
CA GLU A 76 -25.63 2.97 -0.36
C GLU A 76 -25.14 4.10 0.55
N LYS A 77 -24.88 3.82 1.83
CA LYS A 77 -24.28 4.79 2.76
C LYS A 77 -22.91 5.27 2.30
N ASN A 78 -22.04 4.36 1.86
CA ASN A 78 -20.70 4.71 1.37
C ASN A 78 -20.76 5.47 0.04
N LYS A 79 -21.70 5.11 -0.83
CA LYS A 79 -21.96 5.81 -2.08
C LYS A 79 -22.43 7.24 -1.82
N ASP A 80 -23.38 7.44 -0.90
CA ASP A 80 -23.84 8.78 -0.53
C ASP A 80 -22.72 9.63 0.08
N ALA A 81 -21.88 9.05 0.94
CA ALA A 81 -20.71 9.72 1.49
C ALA A 81 -19.72 10.11 0.39
N TYR A 82 -19.41 9.20 -0.53
CA TYR A 82 -18.52 9.44 -1.66
C TYR A 82 -19.03 10.57 -2.56
N LEU A 83 -20.31 10.54 -2.93
CA LEU A 83 -20.92 11.56 -3.78
C LEU A 83 -20.98 12.95 -3.11
N LYS A 84 -21.08 12.98 -1.77
CA LYS A 84 -21.02 14.21 -0.99
C LYS A 84 -19.61 14.81 -0.97
N GLU A 85 -18.59 13.97 -0.94
CA GLU A 85 -17.18 14.38 -0.98
C GLU A 85 -16.70 14.72 -2.39
N HIS A 86 -17.31 14.09 -3.41
CA HIS A 86 -17.00 14.25 -4.83
C HIS A 86 -18.25 14.69 -5.63
N PRO A 87 -18.77 15.91 -5.38
CA PRO A 87 -20.00 16.38 -6.00
C PRO A 87 -19.89 16.50 -7.53
N GLU A 88 -18.69 16.76 -8.06
CA GLU A 88 -18.42 16.80 -9.50
C GLU A 88 -18.60 15.45 -10.20
N GLU A 89 -18.31 14.33 -9.53
CA GLU A 89 -18.43 12.99 -10.11
C GLU A 89 -19.87 12.46 -10.03
N GLY A 90 -20.63 12.89 -9.02
CA GLY A 90 -22.03 12.52 -8.86
C GLY A 90 -22.94 13.03 -9.97
N GLY A 91 -22.69 14.23 -10.48
CA GLY A 91 -23.43 14.76 -11.62
C GLY A 91 -23.25 13.93 -12.89
N VAL A 92 -22.03 13.48 -13.16
CA VAL A 92 -21.70 12.75 -14.39
C VAL A 92 -22.30 11.35 -14.42
N ILE A 93 -22.28 10.64 -13.28
CA ILE A 93 -22.88 9.30 -13.19
C ILE A 93 -24.41 9.40 -13.32
N GLU A 94 -25.04 10.40 -12.70
CA GLU A 94 -26.48 10.60 -12.78
C GLU A 94 -26.92 11.03 -14.19
N GLU A 95 -26.15 11.90 -14.85
CA GLU A 95 -26.37 12.27 -16.25
C GLU A 95 -26.21 11.06 -17.20
N ALA A 96 -25.20 10.23 -16.98
CA ALA A 96 -25.01 9.00 -17.75
C ALA A 96 -26.16 8.01 -17.55
N LYS A 97 -26.64 7.86 -16.31
CA LYS A 97 -27.81 7.03 -16.00
C LYS A 97 -29.07 7.54 -16.69
N GLN A 98 -29.35 8.85 -16.63
CA GLN A 98 -30.46 9.47 -17.34
C GLN A 98 -30.34 9.34 -18.86
N ALA A 99 -29.14 9.45 -19.41
CA ALA A 99 -28.90 9.25 -20.84
C ALA A 99 -29.21 7.81 -21.26
N VAL A 100 -28.81 6.83 -20.46
CA VAL A 100 -29.13 5.41 -20.71
C VAL A 100 -30.64 5.17 -20.59
N GLU A 101 -31.30 5.67 -19.54
CA GLU A 101 -32.76 5.53 -19.37
C GLU A 101 -33.54 6.09 -20.56
N ARG A 102 -33.14 7.28 -21.05
CA ARG A 102 -33.72 7.90 -22.27
C ARG A 102 -33.51 7.06 -23.54
N ILE A 103 -32.40 6.33 -23.64
CA ILE A 103 -32.09 5.47 -24.80
C ILE A 103 -32.82 4.13 -24.68
N THR A 104 -32.93 3.57 -23.48
CA THR A 104 -33.57 2.27 -23.25
C THR A 104 -35.09 2.35 -23.18
N GLY A 105 -35.68 3.55 -23.04
CA GLY A 105 -37.14 3.75 -23.12
C GLY A 105 -37.93 3.06 -21.99
N ASN A 106 -37.29 2.81 -20.84
CA ASN A 106 -38.00 2.37 -19.65
C ASN A 106 -38.69 3.60 -19.01
N ASP A 107 -39.91 3.90 -19.48
CA ASP A 107 -40.94 4.54 -18.66
C ASP A 107 -41.65 3.48 -17.79
#